data_AF-A0A838DQM6-F1
#
_entry.id   AF-A0A838DQM6-F1
#
_cell.length_a   1.000
_cell.length_b   1.000
_cell.length_c   1.000
_cell.angle_alpha   90.00
_cell.angle_beta   90.00
_cell.angle_gamma   90.00
#
_symmetry.space_group_name_H-M   'P 1'
#
loop_
_entity.id
_entity.type
_entity.pdbx_description
1 polymer ?
#
loop_
_entity_poly.entity_id
_entity_poly.type
_entity_poly.pdbx_seq_one_letter_code
_entity_poly.pdbx_strand_id
1 'polypeptide(L)'
;MTQPFPKFCPQCGIPLVAQQDVCPHCDARLVDRFPESGLALSSVLPAEETDEAKEATAALMASLKSQRSRRSLFKGAAAAAAGATALGVGVFYAPALTRANALRTAGLASLSKPAQSLRPRRSLSRVQDSIVSILTVARTAEQLAVTFYSNGVDNAAKLGLQGDDLEYIKAALVEEQIHQQFFAANGGQSLATTFSFPKGAQTFSDLKTFIETQQQLEGVFDSAFLAAISEFAQLGRPDLAQIAGQVACIEAEHRALGRSIGKLGPADNWAFTPVLLGSVGDAPALVTKAGYLSPVSGNSYTYKEVSIDNPGVEQRKPFAVSPTVVGRG
;
A
#
# COMPACT_ATOMS: atom_id res chain seq x y z
N MET A 1 -20.24 -30.24 1.62
CA MET A 1 -19.42 -30.46 0.41
C MET A 1 -19.42 -29.16 -0.37
N THR A 2 -18.36 -28.38 -0.29
CA THR A 2 -18.21 -27.10 -1.02
C THR A 2 -17.87 -27.41 -2.47
N GLN A 3 -18.75 -27.05 -3.40
CA GLN A 3 -18.42 -27.07 -4.83
C GLN A 3 -17.25 -26.10 -5.06
N PRO A 4 -16.13 -26.51 -5.67
CA PRO A 4 -15.05 -25.60 -6.00
C PRO A 4 -15.57 -24.55 -6.99
N PHE A 5 -15.15 -23.30 -6.80
CA PHE A 5 -15.45 -22.22 -7.76
C PHE A 5 -15.05 -22.63 -9.18
N PRO A 6 -15.84 -22.28 -10.21
CA PRO A 6 -15.44 -22.52 -11.59
C PRO A 6 -14.13 -21.80 -11.87
N LYS A 7 -13.09 -22.56 -12.23
CA LYS A 7 -11.83 -22.01 -12.71
C LYS A 7 -12.05 -21.53 -14.15
N PHE A 8 -11.37 -20.47 -14.57
CA PHE A 8 -11.39 -20.01 -15.96
C PHE A 8 -9.97 -20.11 -16.54
N CYS A 9 -9.87 -20.40 -17.83
CA CYS A 9 -8.59 -20.31 -18.53
C CYS A 9 -8.17 -18.83 -18.61
N PRO A 10 -6.96 -18.44 -18.14
CA PRO A 10 -6.53 -17.05 -18.18
C PRO A 10 -6.24 -16.55 -19.60
N GLN A 11 -6.04 -17.45 -20.56
CA GLN A 11 -5.73 -17.10 -21.94
C GLN A 11 -6.98 -16.88 -22.80
N CYS A 12 -8.06 -17.64 -22.55
CA CYS A 12 -9.26 -17.61 -23.41
C CYS A 12 -10.57 -17.41 -22.65
N GLY A 13 -10.54 -17.31 -21.31
CA GLY A 13 -11.72 -17.03 -20.49
C GLY A 13 -12.73 -18.17 -20.40
N ILE A 14 -12.41 -19.37 -20.89
CA ILE A 14 -13.34 -20.50 -20.89
C ILE A 14 -13.37 -21.21 -19.52
N PRO A 15 -14.57 -21.58 -19.01
CA PRO A 15 -14.70 -22.40 -17.81
C PRO A 15 -13.92 -23.71 -17.93
N LEU A 16 -13.10 -23.98 -16.93
CA LEU A 16 -12.33 -25.20 -16.81
C LEU A 16 -13.12 -26.19 -15.97
N VAL A 17 -13.20 -27.42 -16.47
CA VAL A 17 -13.66 -28.55 -15.67
C VAL A 17 -12.50 -28.96 -14.75
N ALA A 18 -12.78 -29.27 -13.49
CA ALA A 18 -11.74 -29.49 -12.48
C ALA A 18 -10.68 -30.53 -12.92
N GLN A 19 -9.42 -30.33 -12.50
CA GLN A 19 -8.25 -31.20 -12.75
C GLN A 19 -7.73 -31.25 -14.20
N GLN A 20 -7.64 -30.12 -14.88
CA GLN A 20 -6.96 -30.02 -16.18
C GLN A 20 -5.64 -29.25 -16.04
N ASP A 21 -4.56 -29.82 -16.56
CA ASP A 21 -3.23 -29.17 -16.61
C ASP A 21 -3.07 -28.27 -17.85
N VAL A 22 -3.98 -28.41 -18.82
CA VAL A 22 -3.97 -27.73 -20.11
C VAL A 22 -5.40 -27.32 -20.46
N CYS A 23 -5.60 -26.09 -20.92
CA CYS A 23 -6.90 -25.64 -21.39
C CYS A 23 -7.27 -26.34 -22.71
N PRO A 24 -8.42 -27.02 -22.81
CA PRO A 24 -8.82 -27.77 -24.01
C PRO A 24 -9.15 -26.89 -25.22
N HIS A 25 -9.25 -25.57 -25.04
CA HIS A 25 -9.58 -24.64 -26.12
C HIS A 25 -8.35 -23.94 -26.72
N CYS A 26 -7.31 -23.69 -25.92
CA CYS A 26 -6.18 -22.87 -26.37
C CYS A 26 -4.81 -23.44 -26.00
N ASP A 27 -4.76 -24.68 -25.49
CA ASP A 27 -3.55 -25.41 -25.09
C ASP A 27 -2.67 -24.69 -24.06
N ALA A 28 -3.20 -23.68 -23.36
CA ALA A 28 -2.47 -22.98 -22.31
C ALA A 28 -2.26 -23.92 -21.11
N ARG A 29 -1.00 -24.08 -20.67
CA ARG A 29 -0.68 -24.80 -19.43
C ARG A 29 -1.21 -24.03 -18.22
N LEU A 30 -1.93 -24.74 -17.35
CA LEU A 30 -2.63 -24.20 -16.19
C LEU A 30 -1.82 -24.32 -14.89
N VAL A 31 -0.66 -24.98 -14.95
CA VAL A 31 0.16 -25.41 -13.81
C VAL A 31 1.05 -24.32 -13.19
N ASP A 32 1.15 -23.12 -13.78
CA ASP A 32 2.20 -22.16 -13.39
C ASP A 32 1.72 -20.88 -12.66
N ARG A 33 0.41 -20.73 -12.36
CA ARG A 33 -0.09 -19.49 -11.70
C ARG A 33 -1.00 -19.65 -10.50
N PHE A 34 -1.48 -20.86 -10.23
CA PHE A 34 -2.22 -21.14 -9.00
C PHE A 34 -1.48 -22.27 -8.31
N PRO A 35 -0.59 -22.01 -7.33
CA PRO A 35 0.03 -23.08 -6.58
C PRO A 35 -1.09 -23.96 -6.03
N GLU A 36 -1.02 -25.25 -6.34
CA GLU A 36 -1.92 -26.23 -5.74
C GLU A 36 -1.88 -26.03 -4.22
N SER A 37 -3.05 -25.97 -3.61
CA SER A 37 -3.32 -25.62 -2.22
C SER A 37 -2.75 -26.63 -1.19
N GLY A 38 -1.63 -27.28 -1.48
CA GLY A 38 -1.06 -28.36 -0.69
C GLY A 38 0.46 -28.49 -0.70
N LEU A 39 1.22 -27.70 -1.46
CA LEU A 39 2.69 -27.72 -1.38
C LEU A 39 3.21 -26.61 -0.46
N ALA A 40 3.93 -27.02 0.58
CA ALA A 40 4.49 -26.15 1.60
C ALA A 40 5.37 -25.05 0.98
N LEU A 41 4.88 -23.81 1.06
CA LEU A 41 5.55 -22.54 0.79
C LEU A 41 6.69 -22.26 1.80
N SER A 42 7.60 -23.22 1.98
CA SER A 42 8.68 -23.13 2.97
C SER A 42 10.04 -22.74 2.39
N SER A 43 10.17 -22.52 1.07
CA SER A 43 11.48 -22.32 0.45
C SER A 43 11.58 -21.29 -0.67
N VAL A 44 10.59 -20.43 -0.90
CA VAL A 44 10.70 -19.36 -1.91
C VAL A 44 10.30 -18.01 -1.30
N LEU A 45 11.18 -17.49 -0.45
CA LEU A 45 11.36 -16.04 -0.29
C LEU A 45 12.85 -15.79 -0.04
N PRO A 46 13.62 -15.34 -1.04
CA PRO A 46 14.65 -14.37 -0.79
C PRO A 46 14.00 -12.99 -0.73
N ALA A 47 14.16 -12.34 0.42
CA ALA A 47 13.90 -10.92 0.62
C ALA A 47 14.95 -10.07 -0.10
N GLU A 48 14.99 -10.13 -1.43
CA GLU A 48 15.65 -9.09 -2.24
C GLU A 48 14.58 -8.35 -3.03
N GLU A 49 14.42 -7.07 -2.71
CA GLU A 49 13.60 -6.11 -3.45
C GLU A 49 14.03 -6.17 -4.93
N THR A 50 13.10 -6.52 -5.83
CA THR A 50 13.40 -6.62 -7.26
C THR A 50 13.75 -5.25 -7.83
N ASP A 51 14.49 -5.22 -8.95
CA ASP A 51 14.85 -3.93 -9.56
C ASP A 51 13.61 -3.18 -10.07
N GLU A 52 12.55 -3.88 -10.44
CA GLU A 52 11.24 -3.29 -10.75
C GLU A 52 10.57 -2.68 -9.51
N ALA A 53 10.64 -3.32 -8.35
CA ALA A 53 10.10 -2.79 -7.09
C ALA A 53 10.90 -1.55 -6.63
N LYS A 54 12.22 -1.56 -6.81
CA LYS A 54 13.08 -0.38 -6.58
C LYS A 54 12.77 0.74 -7.56
N GLU A 55 12.56 0.42 -8.83
CA GLU A 55 12.21 1.39 -9.86
C GLU A 55 10.82 1.98 -9.61
N ALA A 56 9.83 1.18 -9.23
CA ALA A 56 8.50 1.63 -8.85
C ALA A 56 8.53 2.52 -7.60
N THR A 57 9.29 2.11 -6.57
CA THR A 57 9.54 2.94 -5.38
C THR A 57 10.28 4.23 -5.75
N ALA A 58 11.26 4.18 -6.65
CA ALA A 58 12.00 5.34 -7.11
C ALA A 58 11.12 6.27 -7.96
N ALA A 59 10.25 5.73 -8.81
CA ALA A 59 9.28 6.46 -9.63
C ALA A 59 8.21 7.11 -8.76
N LEU A 60 7.75 6.42 -7.71
CA LEU A 60 6.93 7.01 -6.67
C LEU A 60 7.69 8.13 -5.96
N MET A 61 8.85 7.87 -5.36
CA MET A 61 9.66 8.90 -4.70
C MET A 61 10.03 10.06 -5.64
N ALA A 62 10.16 9.81 -6.94
CA ALA A 62 10.36 10.83 -7.96
C ALA A 62 9.07 11.59 -8.27
N SER A 63 7.89 10.96 -8.27
CA SER A 63 6.59 11.65 -8.34
C SER A 63 6.41 12.55 -7.11
N LEU A 64 6.84 12.09 -5.92
CA LEU A 64 6.87 12.88 -4.68
C LEU A 64 7.81 14.09 -4.76
N LYS A 65 8.89 14.00 -5.56
CA LYS A 65 9.89 15.07 -5.74
C LYS A 65 9.62 15.99 -6.93
N SER A 66 8.97 15.50 -7.99
CA SER A 66 8.94 16.14 -9.32
C SER A 66 7.75 17.07 -9.57
N GLN A 67 6.74 17.14 -8.68
CA GLN A 67 5.62 18.08 -8.85
C GLN A 67 5.97 19.57 -8.59
N ARG A 68 7.25 19.92 -8.42
CA ARG A 68 7.71 21.31 -8.22
C ARG A 68 7.97 22.15 -9.47
N SER A 69 7.75 21.66 -10.69
CA SER A 69 7.88 22.53 -11.86
C SER A 69 6.89 22.19 -12.98
N ARG A 70 5.81 22.99 -13.05
CA ARG A 70 5.14 23.27 -14.32
C ARG A 70 5.12 24.78 -14.55
N ARG A 71 6.31 25.34 -14.75
CA ARG A 71 6.50 26.59 -15.50
C ARG A 71 7.73 26.46 -16.38
N SER A 72 7.54 25.92 -17.58
CA SER A 72 8.18 26.39 -18.82
C SER A 72 7.84 25.46 -19.99
N LEU A 73 6.61 25.54 -20.48
CA LEU A 73 6.32 25.23 -21.89
C LEU A 73 5.85 26.54 -22.48
N PHE A 74 6.80 27.43 -22.81
CA PHE A 74 6.74 28.45 -23.87
C PHE A 74 8.02 29.30 -23.82
N LYS A 75 8.57 29.60 -25.01
CA LYS A 75 9.89 30.18 -25.37
C LYS A 75 10.98 29.10 -25.45
N GLY A 76 11.56 28.76 -26.59
CA GLY A 76 11.80 29.54 -27.81
C GLY A 76 13.31 29.69 -28.00
N ALA A 77 13.84 28.94 -28.98
CA ALA A 77 15.09 29.09 -29.72
C ALA A 77 16.37 29.72 -29.08
N ALA A 78 17.48 29.00 -29.29
CA ALA A 78 18.78 29.47 -29.81
C ALA A 78 20.02 29.33 -28.88
N ALA A 79 21.03 28.69 -29.49
CA ALA A 79 22.49 28.80 -29.27
C ALA A 79 23.05 28.26 -27.93
N ALA A 80 24.31 27.82 -27.82
CA ALA A 80 25.34 27.26 -28.70
C ALA A 80 26.52 26.93 -27.75
N ALA A 81 27.40 26.03 -28.19
CA ALA A 81 28.82 25.95 -27.82
C ALA A 81 29.25 25.40 -26.43
N ALA A 82 29.91 24.24 -26.53
CA ALA A 82 31.31 24.00 -26.15
C ALA A 82 31.74 23.89 -24.67
N GLY A 83 32.58 22.88 -24.41
CA GLY A 83 33.81 23.09 -23.64
C GLY A 83 34.03 22.17 -22.45
N ALA A 84 35.01 21.27 -22.58
CA ALA A 84 35.57 20.44 -21.51
C ALA A 84 36.48 21.22 -20.54
N THR A 85 36.67 20.69 -19.32
CA THR A 85 37.90 20.72 -18.46
C THR A 85 37.55 20.02 -17.13
N ALA A 86 38.13 18.87 -16.77
CA ALA A 86 39.46 18.60 -16.22
C ALA A 86 39.67 19.03 -14.74
N LEU A 87 39.69 18.00 -13.87
CA LEU A 87 40.54 17.77 -12.68
C LEU A 87 40.67 18.82 -11.56
N GLY A 88 40.46 18.38 -10.31
CA GLY A 88 40.94 19.08 -9.10
C GLY A 88 40.56 18.40 -7.79
N VAL A 89 41.57 17.90 -7.07
CA VAL A 89 41.55 17.06 -5.86
C VAL A 89 41.18 17.85 -4.59
N GLY A 90 40.50 17.20 -3.64
CA GLY A 90 40.30 17.69 -2.28
C GLY A 90 39.81 16.60 -1.31
N VAL A 91 40.76 15.85 -0.75
CA VAL A 91 40.60 14.92 0.39
C VAL A 91 40.17 15.68 1.63
N PHE A 92 39.30 15.13 2.50
CA PHE A 92 39.55 14.94 3.95
C PHE A 92 38.31 14.40 4.73
N TYR A 93 38.61 13.42 5.60
CA TYR A 93 37.89 12.90 6.77
C TYR A 93 36.60 12.07 6.63
N ALA A 94 36.80 10.75 6.65
CA ALA A 94 35.91 9.80 7.32
C ALA A 94 36.11 9.85 8.85
N PRO A 95 35.17 9.31 9.63
CA PRO A 95 35.48 8.01 10.22
C PRO A 95 34.38 6.97 10.01
N ALA A 96 34.85 5.75 9.69
CA ALA A 96 34.08 4.53 9.71
C ALA A 96 33.82 4.07 11.15
N LEU A 97 32.60 3.61 11.42
CA LEU A 97 32.29 2.79 12.61
C LEU A 97 32.01 1.35 12.17
N THR A 98 33.09 0.57 12.27
CA THR A 98 33.19 -0.80 12.79
C THR A 98 31.94 -1.70 12.83
N ARG A 99 31.96 -2.72 11.95
CA ARG A 99 31.38 -4.05 12.20
C ARG A 99 32.23 -4.78 13.24
N ALA A 100 31.59 -5.42 14.22
CA ALA A 100 32.21 -6.33 15.16
C ALA A 100 31.44 -7.66 15.23
N ASN A 101 32.18 -8.74 14.89
CA ASN A 101 32.12 -10.15 15.31
C ASN A 101 30.81 -10.97 15.11
N ALA A 102 30.86 -12.25 14.72
CA ALA A 102 31.85 -13.27 15.07
C ALA A 102 32.06 -14.34 13.98
N LEU A 103 33.30 -14.81 13.90
CA LEU A 103 33.71 -16.05 13.25
C LEU A 103 33.05 -17.29 13.89
N ARG A 104 32.78 -18.33 13.08
CA ARG A 104 33.54 -19.60 13.14
C ARG A 104 33.15 -20.58 12.03
N THR A 105 34.18 -21.12 11.41
CA THR A 105 34.25 -22.23 10.45
C THR A 105 34.24 -23.59 11.16
N ALA A 106 33.55 -24.57 10.56
CA ALA A 106 33.82 -26.03 10.48
C ALA A 106 32.60 -26.64 9.77
N GLY A 107 32.66 -27.48 8.74
CA GLY A 107 33.51 -28.63 8.49
C GLY A 107 32.56 -29.82 8.20
N LEU A 108 32.68 -30.44 7.04
CA LEU A 108 31.88 -31.58 6.55
C LEU A 108 32.03 -32.84 7.45
N ALA A 109 30.94 -33.60 7.65
CA ALA A 109 30.80 -35.04 7.30
C ALA A 109 29.84 -35.85 8.21
N SER A 110 28.99 -36.65 7.53
CA SER A 110 28.54 -38.03 7.84
C SER A 110 27.45 -38.38 8.89
N LEU A 111 26.40 -39.03 8.35
CA LEU A 111 25.83 -40.35 8.71
C LEU A 111 24.84 -40.55 9.89
N SER A 112 23.60 -40.84 9.49
CA SER A 112 22.66 -41.90 9.94
C SER A 112 21.75 -41.76 11.19
N LYS A 113 20.46 -41.98 10.89
CA LYS A 113 19.40 -42.78 11.57
C LYS A 113 18.22 -42.05 12.26
N PRO A 114 17.01 -42.65 12.19
CA PRO A 114 15.73 -41.94 12.20
C PRO A 114 15.08 -41.92 13.59
N ALA A 115 14.40 -40.83 13.93
CA ALA A 115 13.47 -40.79 15.05
C ALA A 115 12.29 -39.85 14.74
N GLN A 116 11.17 -40.49 14.42
CA GLN A 116 9.79 -40.14 14.74
C GLN A 116 9.45 -38.69 15.14
N SER A 117 8.54 -38.13 14.34
CA SER A 117 7.33 -37.43 14.79
C SER A 117 7.49 -36.24 15.76
N LEU A 118 7.66 -35.05 15.19
CA LEU A 118 6.98 -33.83 15.64
C LEU A 118 6.56 -33.02 14.40
N ARG A 119 5.27 -33.07 14.07
CA ARG A 119 4.67 -32.19 13.04
C ARG A 119 4.85 -30.73 13.47
N PRO A 120 5.28 -29.81 12.59
CA PRO A 120 5.50 -28.43 12.99
C PRO A 120 4.15 -27.70 13.11
N ARG A 121 3.74 -27.42 14.34
CA ARG A 121 2.65 -26.46 14.67
C ARG A 121 3.04 -24.99 14.39
N ARG A 122 4.17 -24.76 13.71
CA ARG A 122 4.81 -23.46 13.45
C ARG A 122 4.25 -22.70 12.23
N SER A 123 3.54 -23.34 11.30
CA SER A 123 3.07 -22.68 10.07
C SER A 123 1.84 -21.79 10.29
N LEU A 124 0.85 -22.25 11.07
CA LEU A 124 -0.38 -21.51 11.33
C LEU A 124 -0.14 -20.24 12.15
N SER A 125 0.77 -20.29 13.14
CA SER A 125 1.18 -19.11 13.91
C SER A 125 1.77 -18.05 12.98
N ARG A 126 2.69 -18.43 12.09
CA ARG A 126 3.34 -17.50 11.15
C ARG A 126 2.34 -16.86 10.16
N VAL A 127 1.38 -17.63 9.65
CA VAL A 127 0.32 -17.10 8.78
C VAL A 127 -0.56 -16.11 9.53
N GLN A 128 -0.94 -16.42 10.76
CA GLN A 128 -1.71 -15.51 11.61
C GLN A 128 -0.92 -14.24 11.93
N ASP A 129 0.38 -14.36 12.22
CA ASP A 129 1.28 -13.24 12.48
C ASP A 129 1.39 -12.33 11.24
N SER A 130 1.48 -12.92 10.03
CA SER A 130 1.46 -12.17 8.76
C SER A 130 0.13 -11.44 8.53
N ILE A 131 -1.01 -12.09 8.76
CA ILE A 131 -2.33 -11.45 8.63
C ILE A 131 -2.45 -10.25 9.59
N VAL A 132 -2.11 -10.44 10.86
CA VAL A 132 -2.16 -9.36 11.86
C VAL A 132 -1.20 -8.23 11.49
N SER A 133 -0.02 -8.54 10.93
CA SER A 133 0.92 -7.54 10.42
C SER A 133 0.30 -6.69 9.30
N ILE A 134 -0.34 -7.31 8.31
CA ILE A 134 -1.03 -6.58 7.22
C ILE A 134 -2.12 -5.68 7.80
N LEU A 135 -2.97 -6.21 8.68
CA LEU A 135 -4.06 -5.44 9.32
C LEU A 135 -3.54 -4.30 10.21
N THR A 136 -2.38 -4.48 10.83
CA THR A 136 -1.72 -3.46 11.67
C THR A 136 -1.18 -2.31 10.83
N VAL A 137 -0.58 -2.61 9.67
CA VAL A 137 -0.16 -1.58 8.72
C VAL A 137 -1.36 -0.84 8.17
N ALA A 138 -2.40 -1.57 7.71
CA ALA A 138 -3.63 -0.98 7.21
C ALA A 138 -4.27 -0.05 8.25
N ARG A 139 -4.48 -0.52 9.49
CA ARG A 139 -5.01 0.33 10.57
C ARG A 139 -4.20 1.60 10.78
N THR A 140 -2.87 1.52 10.73
CA THR A 140 -2.01 2.71 10.92
C THR A 140 -2.14 3.67 9.75
N ALA A 141 -2.28 3.17 8.52
CA ALA A 141 -2.56 3.97 7.34
C ALA A 141 -3.90 4.70 7.48
N GLU A 142 -4.96 4.01 7.92
CA GLU A 142 -6.26 4.65 8.13
C GLU A 142 -6.23 5.72 9.23
N GLN A 143 -5.45 5.50 10.30
CA GLN A 143 -5.27 6.54 11.32
C GLN A 143 -4.55 7.78 10.78
N LEU A 144 -3.60 7.61 9.84
CA LEU A 144 -2.99 8.72 9.12
C LEU A 144 -4.03 9.43 8.23
N ALA A 145 -4.85 8.67 7.50
CA ALA A 145 -5.89 9.19 6.62
C ALA A 145 -6.97 9.97 7.39
N VAL A 146 -7.52 9.40 8.48
CA VAL A 146 -8.44 10.09 9.39
C VAL A 146 -7.82 11.36 9.94
N THR A 147 -6.53 11.33 10.33
CA THR A 147 -5.82 12.53 10.81
C THR A 147 -5.73 13.59 9.71
N PHE A 148 -5.39 13.20 8.49
CA PHE A 148 -5.29 14.10 7.34
C PHE A 148 -6.65 14.75 7.02
N TYR A 149 -7.70 13.94 6.84
CA TYR A 149 -9.02 14.44 6.49
C TYR A 149 -9.67 15.25 7.61
N SER A 150 -9.46 14.89 8.88
CA SER A 150 -9.93 15.70 10.02
C SER A 150 -9.37 17.11 9.97
N ASN A 151 -8.06 17.25 9.73
CA ASN A 151 -7.43 18.56 9.61
C ASN A 151 -7.85 19.31 8.35
N GLY A 152 -8.19 18.60 7.27
CA GLY A 152 -8.82 19.17 6.07
C GLY A 152 -10.19 19.77 6.37
N VAL A 153 -11.07 19.03 7.05
CA VAL A 153 -12.40 19.50 7.47
C VAL A 153 -12.28 20.69 8.43
N ASP A 154 -11.43 20.60 9.44
CA ASP A 154 -11.22 21.66 10.44
C ASP A 154 -10.70 22.96 9.81
N ASN A 155 -10.03 22.88 8.66
CA ASN A 155 -9.50 24.03 7.94
C ASN A 155 -10.18 24.26 6.58
N ALA A 156 -11.39 23.73 6.37
CA ALA A 156 -12.13 23.80 5.12
C ALA A 156 -12.19 25.23 4.54
N ALA A 157 -12.47 26.23 5.38
CA ALA A 157 -12.53 27.63 4.96
C ALA A 157 -11.19 28.16 4.41
N LYS A 158 -10.05 27.77 4.99
CA LYS A 158 -8.72 28.17 4.49
C LYS A 158 -8.37 27.47 3.19
N LEU A 159 -8.84 26.23 3.04
CA LEU A 159 -8.69 25.43 1.83
C LEU A 159 -9.67 25.85 0.73
N GLY A 160 -10.68 26.68 1.05
CA GLY A 160 -11.75 27.04 0.12
C GLY A 160 -12.72 25.89 -0.18
N LEU A 161 -12.75 24.85 0.67
CA LEU A 161 -13.67 23.72 0.56
C LEU A 161 -15.07 24.14 1.02
N GLN A 162 -16.06 23.97 0.15
CA GLN A 162 -17.46 24.33 0.40
C GLN A 162 -18.39 23.50 -0.48
N GLY A 163 -19.68 23.42 -0.10
CA GLY A 163 -20.66 22.64 -0.86
C GLY A 163 -20.21 21.18 -1.02
N ASP A 164 -20.40 20.63 -2.22
CA ASP A 164 -20.09 19.23 -2.52
C ASP A 164 -18.62 18.88 -2.26
N ASP A 165 -17.67 19.79 -2.53
CA ASP A 165 -16.25 19.54 -2.28
C ASP A 165 -15.97 19.28 -0.78
N LEU A 166 -16.65 20.01 0.12
CA LEU A 166 -16.53 19.77 1.55
C LEU A 166 -17.26 18.48 1.97
N GLU A 167 -18.41 18.19 1.37
CA GLU A 167 -19.15 16.96 1.68
C GLU A 167 -18.38 15.71 1.23
N TYR A 168 -17.67 15.75 0.10
CA TYR A 168 -16.76 14.67 -0.32
C TYR A 168 -15.64 14.44 0.69
N ILE A 169 -15.02 15.52 1.20
CA ILE A 169 -13.94 15.41 2.21
C ILE A 169 -14.46 14.88 3.55
N LYS A 170 -15.71 15.21 3.92
CA LYS A 170 -16.37 14.64 5.10
C LYS A 170 -16.78 13.18 4.91
N ALA A 171 -17.18 12.78 3.70
CA ALA A 171 -17.49 11.39 3.37
C ALA A 171 -16.22 10.54 3.50
N ALA A 172 -15.13 10.96 2.83
CA ALA A 172 -13.83 10.29 2.93
C ALA A 172 -13.38 10.14 4.39
N LEU A 173 -13.44 11.20 5.20
CA LEU A 173 -13.14 11.13 6.63
C LEU A 173 -13.90 10.01 7.38
N VAL A 174 -15.18 9.84 7.07
CA VAL A 174 -16.02 8.82 7.70
C VAL A 174 -15.70 7.43 7.16
N GLU A 175 -15.46 7.30 5.86
CA GLU A 175 -15.04 6.06 5.20
C GLU A 175 -13.72 5.54 5.80
N GLU A 176 -12.71 6.40 5.96
CA GLU A 176 -11.44 6.00 6.60
C GLU A 176 -11.61 5.61 8.06
N GLN A 177 -12.51 6.28 8.78
CA GLN A 177 -12.80 5.91 10.17
C GLN A 177 -13.48 4.53 10.25
N ILE A 178 -14.33 4.19 9.28
CA ILE A 178 -14.96 2.87 9.18
C ILE A 178 -13.91 1.82 8.81
N HIS A 179 -13.04 2.07 7.83
CA HIS A 179 -11.91 1.20 7.48
C HIS A 179 -11.01 0.95 8.70
N GLN A 180 -10.65 2.02 9.42
CA GLN A 180 -9.84 1.96 10.63
C GLN A 180 -10.48 1.05 11.69
N GLN A 181 -11.77 1.23 11.97
CA GLN A 181 -12.52 0.44 12.96
C GLN A 181 -12.59 -1.03 12.55
N PHE A 182 -12.80 -1.32 11.26
CA PHE A 182 -12.78 -2.68 10.74
C PHE A 182 -11.42 -3.35 11.02
N PHE A 183 -10.30 -2.71 10.67
CA PHE A 183 -8.98 -3.30 10.91
C PHE A 183 -8.67 -3.47 12.40
N ALA A 184 -9.09 -2.52 13.25
CA ALA A 184 -8.94 -2.63 14.69
C ALA A 184 -9.72 -3.81 15.28
N ALA A 185 -10.99 -3.97 14.87
CA ALA A 185 -11.85 -5.05 15.34
C ALA A 185 -11.38 -6.45 14.88
N ASN A 186 -10.58 -6.50 13.81
CA ASN A 186 -9.96 -7.71 13.27
C ASN A 186 -8.52 -7.94 13.76
N GLY A 187 -8.06 -7.22 14.78
CA GLY A 187 -6.80 -7.46 15.47
C GLY A 187 -5.61 -6.64 14.95
N GLY A 188 -5.84 -5.73 14.00
CA GLY A 188 -4.85 -4.74 13.59
C GLY A 188 -4.50 -3.82 14.76
N GLN A 189 -3.20 -3.65 15.01
CA GLN A 189 -2.68 -2.74 16.02
C GLN A 189 -2.37 -1.37 15.42
N SER A 190 -2.18 -0.37 16.26
CA SER A 190 -1.71 0.95 15.84
C SER A 190 -0.19 1.02 16.06
N LEU A 191 0.57 1.28 14.99
CA LEU A 191 2.02 1.50 15.09
C LEU A 191 2.35 2.96 15.42
N ALA A 192 1.43 3.88 15.12
CA ALA A 192 1.55 5.30 15.40
C ALA A 192 0.17 5.93 15.59
N THR A 193 0.07 6.86 16.53
CA THR A 193 -1.12 7.71 16.73
C THR A 193 -0.82 9.19 16.55
N THR A 194 0.43 9.55 16.26
CA THR A 194 0.86 10.91 15.96
C THR A 194 1.65 10.91 14.66
N PHE A 195 1.24 11.80 13.76
CA PHE A 195 1.71 11.91 12.39
C PHE A 195 2.30 13.30 12.16
N SER A 196 3.04 13.44 11.07
CA SER A 196 3.55 14.71 10.55
C SER A 196 3.09 14.90 9.11
N PHE A 197 3.07 16.14 8.63
CA PHE A 197 2.86 16.40 7.21
C PHE A 197 4.09 17.15 6.68
N PRO A 198 4.68 16.77 5.53
CA PRO A 198 5.95 17.35 5.09
C PRO A 198 5.95 18.87 4.87
N LYS A 199 4.77 19.47 4.69
CA LYS A 199 4.58 20.93 4.59
C LYS A 199 3.97 21.55 5.86
N GLY A 200 3.84 20.77 6.94
CA GLY A 200 3.31 21.21 8.22
C GLY A 200 1.93 21.84 8.07
N ALA A 201 1.69 22.96 8.76
CA ALA A 201 0.41 23.65 8.72
C ALA A 201 0.01 24.12 7.31
N GLN A 202 0.97 24.32 6.40
CA GLN A 202 0.66 24.69 5.01
C GLN A 202 -0.15 23.62 4.29
N THR A 203 0.02 22.33 4.65
CA THR A 203 -0.81 21.24 4.12
C THR A 203 -2.30 21.51 4.31
N PHE A 204 -2.69 22.22 5.37
CA PHE A 204 -4.09 22.48 5.71
C PHE A 204 -4.52 23.93 5.51
N SER A 205 -3.69 24.76 4.86
CA SER A 205 -4.03 26.16 4.57
C SER A 205 -3.85 26.53 3.10
N ASP A 206 -3.34 25.62 2.27
CA ASP A 206 -3.15 25.82 0.84
C ASP A 206 -3.75 24.63 0.09
N LEU A 207 -4.81 24.87 -0.68
CA LEU A 207 -5.56 23.81 -1.39
C LEU A 207 -4.65 22.97 -2.29
N LYS A 208 -3.71 23.60 -2.99
CA LYS A 208 -2.78 22.88 -3.85
C LYS A 208 -1.93 21.90 -3.05
N THR A 209 -1.35 22.35 -1.93
CA THR A 209 -0.55 21.50 -1.05
C THR A 209 -1.40 20.39 -0.39
N PHE A 210 -2.64 20.69 -0.02
CA PHE A 210 -3.59 19.71 0.48
C PHE A 210 -3.84 18.60 -0.54
N ILE A 211 -4.21 18.96 -1.78
CA ILE A 211 -4.46 17.98 -2.85
C ILE A 211 -3.18 17.23 -3.24
N GLU A 212 -2.00 17.86 -3.31
CA GLU A 212 -0.74 17.15 -3.57
C GLU A 212 -0.42 16.12 -2.48
N THR A 213 -0.72 16.45 -1.21
CA THR A 213 -0.56 15.54 -0.07
C THR A 213 -1.55 14.39 -0.16
N GLN A 214 -2.82 14.68 -0.41
CA GLN A 214 -3.88 13.70 -0.58
C GLN A 214 -3.55 12.71 -1.69
N GLN A 215 -3.20 13.20 -2.88
CA GLN A 215 -2.80 12.37 -4.03
C GLN A 215 -1.61 11.46 -3.75
N GLN A 216 -0.69 11.91 -2.90
CA GLN A 216 0.43 11.09 -2.45
C GLN A 216 -0.02 9.98 -1.50
N LEU A 217 -0.84 10.32 -0.50
CA LEU A 217 -1.31 9.36 0.50
C LEU A 217 -2.20 8.30 -0.16
N GLU A 218 -3.19 8.71 -0.95
CA GLU A 218 -4.06 7.75 -1.65
C GLU A 218 -3.29 6.84 -2.60
N GLY A 219 -2.31 7.38 -3.33
CA GLY A 219 -1.48 6.53 -4.20
C GLY A 219 -0.67 5.47 -3.45
N VAL A 220 -0.33 5.74 -2.18
CA VAL A 220 0.32 4.75 -1.31
C VAL A 220 -0.71 3.76 -0.73
N PHE A 221 -1.89 4.25 -0.33
CA PHE A 221 -2.97 3.42 0.23
C PHE A 221 -3.50 2.43 -0.82
N ASP A 222 -3.85 2.92 -2.01
CA ASP A 222 -4.16 2.14 -3.21
C ASP A 222 -3.14 1.01 -3.42
N SER A 223 -1.86 1.38 -3.48
CA SER A 223 -0.78 0.43 -3.70
C SER A 223 -0.68 -0.61 -2.58
N ALA A 224 -0.88 -0.20 -1.32
CA ALA A 224 -0.80 -1.10 -0.18
C ALA A 224 -1.97 -2.09 -0.19
N PHE A 225 -3.19 -1.65 -0.49
CA PHE A 225 -4.34 -2.54 -0.56
C PHE A 225 -4.28 -3.48 -1.76
N LEU A 226 -3.78 -3.04 -2.91
CA LEU A 226 -3.52 -3.93 -4.05
C LEU A 226 -2.45 -4.99 -3.73
N ALA A 227 -1.38 -4.63 -3.00
CA ALA A 227 -0.42 -5.60 -2.48
C ALA A 227 -1.08 -6.56 -1.48
N ALA A 228 -1.93 -6.05 -0.58
CA ALA A 228 -2.66 -6.84 0.40
C ALA A 228 -3.59 -7.89 -0.25
N ILE A 229 -4.23 -7.58 -1.38
CA ILE A 229 -5.02 -8.55 -2.15
C ILE A 229 -4.16 -9.76 -2.50
N SER A 230 -2.96 -9.53 -3.05
CA SER A 230 -2.04 -10.60 -3.44
C SER A 230 -1.56 -11.39 -2.22
N GLU A 231 -1.15 -10.71 -1.14
CA GLU A 231 -0.67 -11.36 0.07
C GLU A 231 -1.76 -12.18 0.77
N PHE A 232 -2.97 -11.64 0.91
CA PHE A 232 -4.09 -12.38 1.49
C PHE A 232 -4.48 -13.60 0.64
N ALA A 233 -4.46 -13.47 -0.70
CA ALA A 233 -4.70 -14.61 -1.58
C ALA A 233 -3.64 -15.71 -1.36
N GLN A 234 -2.36 -15.35 -1.28
CA GLN A 234 -1.26 -16.28 -1.01
C GLN A 234 -1.35 -16.93 0.39
N LEU A 235 -1.90 -16.22 1.37
CA LEU A 235 -2.16 -16.72 2.72
C LEU A 235 -3.44 -17.56 2.84
N GLY A 236 -4.14 -17.82 1.73
CA GLY A 236 -5.38 -18.59 1.71
C GLY A 236 -6.57 -17.85 2.34
N ARG A 237 -6.55 -16.51 2.27
CA ARG A 237 -7.60 -15.61 2.78
C ARG A 237 -8.25 -14.80 1.64
N PRO A 238 -8.93 -15.48 0.70
CA PRO A 238 -9.63 -14.79 -0.41
C PRO A 238 -10.73 -13.85 0.09
N ASP A 239 -11.24 -14.11 1.29
CA ASP A 239 -12.18 -13.26 2.00
C ASP A 239 -11.55 -11.89 2.37
N LEU A 240 -10.36 -11.89 2.96
CA LEU A 240 -9.63 -10.64 3.25
C LEU A 240 -9.09 -9.98 1.99
N ALA A 241 -8.72 -10.76 0.97
CA ALA A 241 -8.36 -10.22 -0.33
C ALA A 241 -9.54 -9.47 -0.98
N GLN A 242 -10.76 -10.00 -0.86
CA GLN A 242 -11.96 -9.31 -1.33
C GLN A 242 -12.20 -8.00 -0.58
N ILE A 243 -12.00 -7.97 0.74
CA ILE A 243 -12.12 -6.74 1.53
C ILE A 243 -11.06 -5.72 1.13
N ALA A 244 -9.80 -6.13 0.99
CA ALA A 244 -8.74 -5.25 0.51
C ALA A 244 -9.07 -4.66 -0.88
N GLY A 245 -9.72 -5.44 -1.74
CA GLY A 245 -10.24 -4.96 -3.02
C GLY A 245 -11.38 -3.93 -2.88
N GLN A 246 -12.30 -4.12 -1.94
CA GLN A 246 -13.36 -3.15 -1.66
C GLN A 246 -12.77 -1.82 -1.18
N VAL A 247 -11.82 -1.87 -0.24
CA VAL A 247 -11.13 -0.66 0.26
C VAL A 247 -10.35 0.02 -0.86
N ALA A 248 -9.57 -0.72 -1.66
CA ALA A 248 -8.84 -0.16 -2.80
C ALA A 248 -9.75 0.54 -3.83
N CYS A 249 -11.01 0.10 -3.99
CA CYS A 249 -11.96 0.82 -4.84
C CYS A 249 -12.32 2.20 -4.25
N ILE A 250 -12.51 2.27 -2.93
CA ILE A 250 -12.85 3.51 -2.23
C ILE A 250 -11.65 4.48 -2.21
N GLU A 251 -10.43 4.00 -1.95
CA GLU A 251 -9.22 4.84 -2.02
C GLU A 251 -9.03 5.47 -3.42
N ALA A 252 -9.34 4.71 -4.47
CA ALA A 252 -9.31 5.22 -5.84
C ALA A 252 -10.37 6.32 -6.08
N GLU A 253 -11.55 6.22 -5.46
CA GLU A 253 -12.59 7.25 -5.48
C GLU A 253 -12.14 8.50 -4.72
N HIS A 254 -11.56 8.36 -3.52
CA HIS A 254 -10.97 9.47 -2.77
C HIS A 254 -9.96 10.24 -3.62
N ARG A 255 -9.06 9.50 -4.30
CA ARG A 255 -8.08 10.07 -5.23
C ARG A 255 -8.75 10.80 -6.40
N ALA A 256 -9.75 10.21 -7.04
CA ALA A 256 -10.45 10.85 -8.16
C ALA A 256 -11.17 12.14 -7.71
N LEU A 257 -11.83 12.13 -6.55
CA LEU A 257 -12.51 13.29 -5.97
C LEU A 257 -11.52 14.39 -5.60
N GLY A 258 -10.39 14.07 -4.97
CA GLY A 258 -9.33 15.04 -4.68
C GLY A 258 -8.79 15.71 -5.95
N ARG A 259 -8.63 14.97 -7.05
CA ARG A 259 -8.28 15.54 -8.35
C ARG A 259 -9.36 16.48 -8.89
N SER A 260 -10.63 16.11 -8.75
CA SER A 260 -11.76 16.97 -9.12
C SER A 260 -11.72 18.30 -8.36
N ILE A 261 -11.63 18.23 -7.03
CA ILE A 261 -11.52 19.39 -6.12
C ILE A 261 -10.31 20.26 -6.51
N GLY A 262 -9.16 19.63 -6.76
CA GLY A 262 -7.93 20.30 -7.20
C GLY A 262 -7.93 20.79 -8.65
N LYS A 263 -9.02 20.60 -9.40
CA LYS A 263 -9.14 20.94 -10.83
C LYS A 263 -8.05 20.29 -11.70
N LEU A 264 -7.66 19.06 -11.37
CA LEU A 264 -6.65 18.26 -12.05
C LEU A 264 -7.33 17.33 -13.09
N GLY A 265 -7.43 17.79 -14.34
CA GLY A 265 -8.07 17.03 -15.41
C GLY A 265 -7.15 16.00 -16.11
N PRO A 266 -7.66 14.80 -16.48
CA PRO A 266 -8.94 14.24 -16.06
C PRO A 266 -8.90 13.80 -14.57
N ALA A 267 -10.05 13.81 -13.89
CA ALA A 267 -10.15 13.43 -12.47
C ALA A 267 -9.79 11.95 -12.29
N ASP A 268 -10.40 11.07 -13.06
CA ASP A 268 -9.90 9.71 -13.27
C ASP A 268 -8.86 9.73 -14.40
N ASN A 269 -7.62 9.37 -14.09
CA ASN A 269 -6.50 9.44 -15.02
C ASN A 269 -5.64 8.18 -15.05
N TRP A 270 -6.09 7.08 -14.45
CA TRP A 270 -5.35 5.82 -14.39
C TRP A 270 -6.20 4.69 -14.98
N ALA A 271 -5.71 4.07 -16.05
CA ALA A 271 -6.31 2.84 -16.57
C ALA A 271 -6.02 1.63 -15.68
N PHE A 272 -4.88 1.68 -14.96
CA PHE A 272 -4.47 0.70 -13.96
C PHE A 272 -3.82 1.45 -12.80
N THR A 273 -4.34 1.25 -11.60
CA THR A 273 -3.71 1.76 -10.39
C THR A 273 -2.37 1.05 -10.18
N PRO A 274 -1.26 1.79 -10.05
CA PRO A 274 0.05 1.18 -9.92
C PRO A 274 0.24 0.54 -8.53
N VAL A 275 0.89 -0.62 -8.50
CA VAL A 275 1.39 -1.22 -7.26
C VAL A 275 2.86 -0.81 -7.12
N LEU A 276 3.11 0.09 -6.19
CA LEU A 276 4.40 0.75 -5.94
C LEU A 276 5.16 0.15 -4.75
N LEU A 277 4.55 -0.82 -4.08
CA LEU A 277 5.09 -1.54 -2.93
C LEU A 277 5.30 -3.01 -3.29
N GLY A 278 6.42 -3.60 -2.87
CA GLY A 278 6.65 -5.04 -3.00
C GLY A 278 5.80 -5.87 -2.03
N SER A 279 5.53 -5.30 -0.85
CA SER A 279 4.64 -5.85 0.17
C SER A 279 3.97 -4.74 0.97
N VAL A 280 2.87 -5.05 1.66
CA VAL A 280 2.22 -4.15 2.63
C VAL A 280 3.22 -3.71 3.71
N GLY A 281 4.12 -4.61 4.13
CA GLY A 281 5.15 -4.34 5.13
C GLY A 281 6.12 -3.21 4.77
N ASP A 282 6.22 -2.84 3.48
CA ASP A 282 7.09 -1.77 3.01
C ASP A 282 6.47 -0.37 3.18
N ALA A 283 5.14 -0.30 3.33
CA ALA A 283 4.41 0.97 3.40
C ALA A 283 4.88 1.88 4.55
N PRO A 284 5.06 1.39 5.81
CA PRO A 284 5.54 2.23 6.91
C PRO A 284 6.89 2.89 6.63
N ALA A 285 7.84 2.16 6.05
CA ALA A 285 9.15 2.70 5.72
C ALA A 285 9.05 3.80 4.65
N LEU A 286 8.22 3.57 3.62
CA LEU A 286 7.97 4.54 2.56
C LEU A 286 7.34 5.84 3.11
N VAL A 287 6.27 5.74 3.90
CA VAL A 287 5.59 6.93 4.44
C VAL A 287 6.44 7.63 5.52
N THR A 288 7.27 6.88 6.26
CA THR A 288 8.29 7.47 7.17
C THR A 288 9.28 8.30 6.37
N LYS A 289 9.83 7.75 5.28
CA LYS A 289 10.78 8.44 4.39
C LYS A 289 10.16 9.66 3.71
N ALA A 290 8.87 9.60 3.41
CA ALA A 290 8.11 10.73 2.90
C ALA A 290 7.85 11.81 3.96
N GLY A 291 8.01 11.49 5.25
CA GLY A 291 7.89 12.43 6.36
C GLY A 291 6.53 12.41 7.08
N TYR A 292 5.74 11.34 6.94
CA TYR A 292 4.42 11.22 7.58
C TYR A 292 4.44 10.57 8.97
N LEU A 293 5.45 9.74 9.24
CA LEU A 293 5.67 9.08 10.54
C LEU A 293 6.89 9.63 11.28
N SER A 294 7.21 10.92 11.08
CA SER A 294 8.35 11.59 11.70
C SER A 294 7.92 12.86 12.46
N PRO A 295 7.00 12.75 13.44
CA PRO A 295 6.49 13.92 14.16
C PRO A 295 7.60 14.68 14.87
N VAL A 296 7.57 16.00 14.73
CA VAL A 296 8.47 16.95 15.41
C VAL A 296 7.65 18.10 16.00
N SER A 297 8.24 18.86 16.92
CA SER A 297 7.60 20.05 17.48
C SER A 297 7.14 21.00 16.37
N GLY A 298 5.88 21.45 16.43
CA GLY A 298 5.26 22.30 15.40
C GLY A 298 4.78 21.57 14.13
N ASN A 299 5.01 20.27 14.01
CA ASN A 299 4.51 19.42 12.91
C ASN A 299 4.12 18.03 13.46
N SER A 300 3.17 18.03 14.39
CA SER A 300 2.66 16.84 15.06
C SER A 300 1.14 16.90 15.12
N TYR A 301 0.50 15.91 14.52
CA TYR A 301 -0.96 15.81 14.38
C TYR A 301 -1.37 14.46 14.95
N THR A 302 -2.19 14.49 16.00
CA THR A 302 -2.58 13.26 16.72
C THR A 302 -3.92 12.77 16.19
N TYR A 303 -3.95 11.49 15.84
CA TYR A 303 -5.18 10.78 15.51
C TYR A 303 -6.20 10.94 16.64
N LYS A 304 -7.43 11.24 16.24
CA LYS A 304 -8.60 11.22 17.09
C LYS A 304 -9.68 10.47 16.35
N GLU A 305 -10.32 9.55 17.06
CA GLU A 305 -11.49 8.88 16.53
C GLU A 305 -12.60 9.91 16.27
N VAL A 306 -13.26 9.78 15.12
CA VAL A 306 -14.36 10.67 14.70
C VAL A 306 -15.68 9.91 14.64
N SER A 307 -16.80 10.64 14.64
CA SER A 307 -18.11 10.02 14.46
C SER A 307 -18.24 9.46 13.04
N ILE A 308 -18.83 8.28 12.92
CA ILE A 308 -19.17 7.65 11.63
C ILE A 308 -20.62 7.96 11.20
N ASP A 309 -21.30 8.88 11.89
CA ASP A 309 -22.67 9.29 11.58
C ASP A 309 -22.71 10.28 10.42
N ASN A 310 -22.63 9.75 9.19
CA ASN A 310 -22.85 10.53 7.96
C ASN A 310 -23.89 9.85 7.06
N PRO A 311 -25.13 10.38 6.95
CA PRO A 311 -26.19 9.72 6.19
C PRO A 311 -25.89 9.58 4.68
N GLY A 312 -24.90 10.31 4.15
CA GLY A 312 -24.44 10.16 2.76
C GLY A 312 -23.49 8.99 2.55
N VAL A 313 -22.90 8.42 3.60
CA VAL A 313 -22.02 7.25 3.51
C VAL A 313 -22.85 5.97 3.68
N GLU A 314 -22.95 5.20 2.61
CA GLU A 314 -23.69 3.94 2.52
C GLU A 314 -22.75 2.72 2.58
N GLN A 315 -23.30 1.50 2.55
CA GLN A 315 -22.53 0.24 2.53
C GLN A 315 -21.41 0.17 3.59
N ARG A 316 -21.69 0.66 4.81
CA ARG A 316 -20.73 0.85 5.91
C ARG A 316 -20.12 -0.42 6.50
N LYS A 317 -20.35 -1.58 5.88
CA LYS A 317 -19.79 -2.88 6.27
C LYS A 317 -19.39 -3.62 5.02
N PRO A 318 -18.26 -4.36 5.04
CA PRO A 318 -17.88 -5.18 3.91
C PRO A 318 -19.01 -6.14 3.54
N PHE A 319 -19.34 -6.20 2.25
CA PHE A 319 -20.40 -7.05 1.74
C PHE A 319 -19.89 -7.95 0.61
N ALA A 320 -20.26 -9.23 0.68
CA ALA A 320 -20.03 -10.20 -0.37
C ALA A 320 -21.24 -11.14 -0.46
N VAL A 321 -21.65 -11.50 -1.68
CA VAL A 321 -22.78 -12.40 -1.90
C VAL A 321 -22.47 -13.84 -1.44
N SER A 322 -21.19 -14.22 -1.32
CA SER A 322 -20.80 -15.53 -0.79
C SER A 322 -20.86 -15.57 0.75
N PRO A 323 -21.32 -16.69 1.35
CA PRO A 323 -21.68 -16.79 2.78
C PRO A 323 -20.48 -16.86 3.75
N THR A 324 -19.25 -16.63 3.30
CA THR A 324 -18.11 -16.52 4.20
C THR A 324 -18.21 -15.20 4.96
N VAL A 325 -18.72 -15.24 6.19
CA VAL A 325 -18.68 -14.10 7.12
C VAL A 325 -17.21 -13.75 7.34
N VAL A 326 -16.83 -12.53 6.97
CA VAL A 326 -15.45 -12.06 7.07
C VAL A 326 -15.31 -11.13 8.28
N GLY A 327 -14.56 -11.58 9.28
CA GLY A 327 -14.13 -10.74 10.38
C GLY A 327 -15.18 -10.36 11.44
N ARG A 328 -14.74 -9.58 12.43
CA ARG A 328 -15.60 -8.90 13.41
C ARG A 328 -15.55 -7.42 13.08
N GLY A 329 -16.67 -6.80 12.68
CA GLY A 329 -16.72 -5.38 12.32
C GLY A 329 -17.74 -5.13 11.22
#